data_AF-A0A2W0ENX3-F1
#
_entry.id   AF-A0A2W0ENX3-F1
#
_cell.length_a   1.000
_cell.length_b   1.000
_cell.length_c   1.000
_cell.angle_alpha   90.00
_cell.angle_beta   90.00
_cell.angle_gamma   90.00
#
_symmetry.space_group_name_H-M   'P 1'
#
loop_
_entity.id
_entity.type
_entity.pdbx_description
1 polymer ?
#
loop_
_entity_poly.entity_id
_entity_poly.type
_entity_poly.pdbx_seq_one_letter_code
_entity_poly.pdbx_strand_id
1 'polypeptide(L)'
;MNNSQRENQWKQWIENNKHKMEHPVNFEVRFVEEILTRIPEINPSYVKAQFPFIDQNGGNRRIDFMILDEQKGIRLAIEIDGLGKMQNPNQSINHDRWNDLLTRQNALLRVLGCMLLRYSNKTWLNESKFVIHEIRSELLKQEFDYSSAVEARERREKEITDKDRKIADFAQAAKDHISSVAAGVSLDVSSAEAERTSIQKELALITKQLLTLSEESNKSRLSESRKIPLIVFVSVLITSATIGFFMQSNSQPELAVSTRYVTPPASDSNTSLGASNVPVTDYLSTTEANRHVGEKTTLCGRIVQIRETDKVTYLNFDKAYPNSTVTAVIWNEYAKNFSGVNQKINRTVCIEGEISSYKGKPQITLRDRAQLITK
;
A
#
# COMPACT_ATOMS: atom_id res chain seq x y z
N MET A 1 25.54 7.55 22.19
CA MET A 1 25.94 6.73 23.36
C MET A 1 27.44 6.50 23.29
N ASN A 2 28.18 6.58 24.40
CA ASN A 2 29.62 6.33 24.35
C ASN A 2 29.91 4.81 24.25
N ASN A 3 31.07 4.43 23.70
CA ASN A 3 31.39 3.01 23.42
C ASN A 3 31.40 2.14 24.69
N SER A 4 31.87 2.68 25.82
CA SER A 4 31.95 1.94 27.10
C SER A 4 30.56 1.56 27.64
N GLN A 5 29.58 2.47 27.56
CA GLN A 5 28.20 2.18 27.94
C GLN A 5 27.59 1.07 27.07
N ARG A 6 27.88 1.09 25.77
CA ARG A 6 27.38 0.09 24.82
C ARG A 6 27.92 -1.30 25.12
N GLU A 7 29.23 -1.39 25.38
CA GLU A 7 29.88 -2.65 25.75
C GLU A 7 29.29 -3.21 27.04
N ASN A 8 29.03 -2.38 28.04
CA ASN A 8 28.43 -2.81 29.30
C ASN A 8 26.99 -3.32 29.12
N GLN A 9 26.18 -2.66 28.28
CA GLN A 9 24.83 -3.14 27.98
C GLN A 9 24.85 -4.51 27.27
N TRP A 10 25.77 -4.72 26.33
CA TRP A 10 25.92 -6.03 25.69
C TRP A 10 26.35 -7.12 26.67
N LYS A 11 27.34 -6.84 27.54
CA LYS A 11 27.76 -7.78 28.59
C LYS A 11 26.60 -8.16 29.50
N GLN A 12 25.83 -7.19 29.96
CA GLN A 12 24.66 -7.43 30.79
C GLN A 12 23.58 -8.22 30.04
N TRP A 13 23.35 -7.91 28.77
CA TRP A 13 22.39 -8.64 27.93
C TRP A 13 22.79 -10.10 27.76
N ILE A 14 24.07 -10.37 27.49
CA ILE A 14 24.60 -11.74 27.33
C ILE A 14 24.41 -12.52 28.62
N GLU A 15 24.83 -11.96 29.77
CA GLU A 15 24.70 -12.62 31.07
C GLU A 15 23.23 -12.96 31.38
N ASN A 16 22.33 -12.01 31.17
CA ASN A 16 20.90 -12.18 31.43
C ASN A 16 20.23 -13.22 30.51
N ASN A 17 20.76 -13.46 29.31
CA ASN A 17 20.17 -14.38 28.33
C ASN A 17 20.98 -15.68 28.16
N LYS A 18 22.10 -15.84 28.86
CA LYS A 18 23.00 -16.98 28.75
C LYS A 18 22.26 -18.31 28.94
N HIS A 19 21.39 -18.39 29.96
CA HIS A 19 20.56 -19.56 30.24
C HIS A 19 19.62 -19.98 29.10
N LYS A 20 19.31 -19.08 28.16
CA LYS A 20 18.49 -19.36 26.98
C LYS A 20 19.32 -19.88 25.80
N MET A 21 20.63 -19.64 25.84
CA MET A 21 21.58 -19.93 24.76
C MET A 21 22.53 -21.09 25.12
N GLU A 22 22.20 -21.85 26.17
CA GLU A 22 23.03 -22.95 26.64
C GLU A 22 23.10 -24.06 25.58
N HIS A 23 24.29 -24.23 24.99
CA HIS A 23 24.59 -25.29 24.04
C HIS A 23 26.00 -25.80 24.31
N PRO A 24 26.31 -27.10 24.12
CA PRO A 24 27.65 -27.66 24.34
C PRO A 24 28.81 -26.95 23.62
N VAL A 25 28.51 -26.12 22.62
CA VAL A 25 29.48 -25.46 21.73
C VAL A 25 29.35 -23.92 21.76
N ASN A 26 28.43 -23.36 22.55
CA ASN A 26 28.23 -21.92 22.76
C ASN A 26 28.08 -21.07 21.47
N PHE A 27 27.58 -21.64 20.36
CA PHE A 27 27.49 -20.91 19.09
C PHE A 27 26.59 -19.67 19.17
N GLU A 28 25.46 -19.73 19.88
CA GLU A 28 24.56 -18.59 20.05
C GLU A 28 25.23 -17.44 20.81
N VAL A 29 25.90 -17.74 21.93
CA VAL A 29 26.65 -16.73 22.71
C VAL A 29 27.76 -16.11 21.87
N ARG A 30 28.56 -16.92 21.17
CA ARG A 30 29.63 -16.44 20.31
C ARG A 30 29.11 -15.61 19.14
N PHE A 31 27.97 -15.99 18.56
CA PHE A 31 27.35 -15.20 17.49
C PHE A 31 26.99 -13.80 18.00
N VAL A 32 26.46 -13.68 19.21
CA VAL A 32 26.19 -12.37 19.82
C VAL A 32 27.50 -11.60 20.00
N GLU A 33 28.49 -12.20 20.65
CA GLU A 33 29.77 -11.57 20.98
C GLU A 33 30.58 -11.12 19.76
N GLU A 34 30.64 -11.96 18.73
CA GLU A 34 31.49 -11.75 17.56
C GLU A 34 30.78 -11.01 16.43
N ILE A 35 29.46 -11.14 16.31
CA ILE A 35 28.65 -10.53 15.24
C ILE A 35 27.80 -9.37 15.78
N LEU A 36 26.83 -9.65 16.65
CA LEU A 36 25.82 -8.64 17.01
C LEU A 36 26.40 -7.44 17.77
N THR A 37 27.39 -7.65 18.63
CA THR A 37 28.07 -6.53 19.32
C THR A 37 28.79 -5.58 18.36
N ARG A 38 29.20 -6.07 17.18
CA ARG A 38 29.95 -5.31 16.16
C ARG A 38 29.05 -4.45 15.27
N ILE A 39 27.73 -4.58 15.41
CA ILE A 39 26.74 -3.87 14.60
C ILE A 39 26.21 -2.66 15.37
N PRO A 40 26.67 -1.42 15.10
CA PRO A 40 26.30 -0.23 15.87
C PRO A 40 24.81 0.12 15.82
N GLU A 41 24.10 -0.29 14.77
CA GLU A 41 22.66 -0.09 14.58
C GLU A 41 21.82 -0.90 15.58
N ILE A 42 22.39 -1.95 16.19
CA ILE A 42 21.69 -2.78 17.18
C ILE A 42 21.85 -2.20 18.58
N ASN A 43 20.72 -1.97 19.22
CA ASN A 43 20.62 -1.78 20.67
C ASN A 43 20.29 -3.13 21.34
N PRO A 44 21.05 -3.58 22.35
CA PRO A 44 20.79 -4.84 23.05
C PRO A 44 19.36 -4.99 23.58
N SER A 45 18.71 -3.90 24.01
CA SER A 45 17.35 -3.95 24.57
C SER A 45 16.31 -4.51 23.58
N TYR A 46 16.56 -4.34 22.28
CA TYR A 46 15.70 -4.77 21.18
C TYR A 46 15.99 -6.18 20.70
N VAL A 47 17.06 -6.82 21.19
CA VAL A 47 17.40 -8.21 20.86
C VAL A 47 16.73 -9.16 21.83
N LYS A 48 16.06 -10.18 21.30
CA LYS A 48 15.42 -11.27 22.05
C LYS A 48 16.02 -12.60 21.61
N ALA A 49 16.63 -13.33 22.55
CA ALA A 49 17.10 -14.69 22.32
C ALA A 49 15.94 -15.70 22.45
N GLN A 50 15.98 -16.78 21.68
CA GLN A 50 15.02 -17.89 21.71
C GLN A 50 13.56 -17.40 21.64
N PHE A 51 13.31 -16.48 20.72
CA PHE A 51 12.05 -15.75 20.61
C PHE A 51 10.90 -16.70 20.24
N PRO A 52 9.86 -16.81 21.07
CA PRO A 52 8.80 -17.77 20.85
C PRO A 52 7.82 -17.29 19.77
N PHE A 53 7.28 -18.22 18.99
CA PHE A 53 6.16 -17.98 18.09
C PHE A 53 5.31 -19.23 17.95
N ILE A 54 4.06 -19.04 17.54
CA ILE A 54 3.11 -20.14 17.35
C ILE A 54 3.02 -20.44 15.86
N ASP A 55 3.19 -21.70 15.49
CA ASP A 55 3.02 -22.12 14.11
C ASP A 55 1.53 -22.24 13.72
N GLN A 56 1.27 -22.51 12.44
CA GLN A 56 -0.09 -22.63 11.91
C GLN A 56 -0.94 -23.76 12.53
N ASN A 57 -0.30 -24.70 13.22
CA ASN A 57 -0.94 -25.85 13.86
C ASN A 57 -1.04 -25.64 15.39
N GLY A 58 -0.71 -24.45 15.91
CA GLY A 58 -0.70 -24.19 17.35
C GLY A 58 0.57 -24.68 18.05
N GLY A 59 1.58 -25.15 17.31
CA GLY A 59 2.84 -25.62 17.86
C GLY A 59 3.71 -24.47 18.37
N ASN A 60 4.30 -24.63 19.55
CA ASN A 60 5.23 -23.65 20.12
C ASN A 60 6.62 -23.81 19.48
N ARG A 61 7.10 -22.76 18.81
CA ARG A 61 8.37 -22.72 18.10
C ARG A 61 9.24 -21.59 18.64
N ARG A 62 10.53 -21.64 18.32
CA ARG A 62 11.51 -20.61 18.69
C ARG A 62 12.39 -20.28 17.49
N ILE A 63 12.84 -19.04 17.44
CA ILE A 63 13.91 -18.55 16.56
C ILE A 63 15.06 -18.09 17.45
N ASP A 64 16.31 -18.33 17.04
CA ASP A 64 17.49 -18.06 17.86
C ASP A 64 17.57 -16.60 18.29
N PHE A 65 17.40 -15.65 17.35
CA PHE A 65 17.36 -14.22 17.66
C PHE A 65 16.25 -13.48 16.92
N MET A 66 15.63 -12.54 17.62
CA MET A 66 14.73 -11.56 17.04
C MET A 66 15.15 -10.15 17.45
N ILE A 67 15.30 -9.26 16.48
CA ILE A 67 15.57 -7.83 16.68
C ILE A 67 14.27 -7.08 16.39
N LEU A 68 13.73 -6.41 17.41
CA LEU A 68 12.47 -5.68 17.38
C LEU A 68 12.67 -4.24 17.83
N ASP A 69 12.70 -3.31 16.88
CA ASP A 69 12.70 -1.87 17.16
C ASP A 69 11.54 -1.21 16.41
N GLU A 70 10.40 -1.07 17.09
CA GLU A 70 9.18 -0.50 16.49
C GLU A 70 9.32 0.97 16.12
N GLN A 71 10.22 1.71 16.79
CA GLN A 71 10.48 3.11 16.48
C GLN A 71 11.16 3.28 15.13
N LYS A 72 11.86 2.24 14.69
CA LYS A 72 12.54 2.15 13.39
C LYS A 72 11.85 1.19 12.41
N GLY A 73 10.71 0.60 12.79
CA GLY A 73 10.03 -0.42 12.00
C GLY A 73 10.84 -1.71 11.80
N ILE A 74 11.83 -1.99 12.65
CA ILE A 74 12.71 -3.16 12.52
C ILE A 74 12.03 -4.41 13.09
N ARG A 75 11.94 -5.45 12.25
CA ARG A 75 11.54 -6.81 12.59
C ARG A 75 12.45 -7.78 11.85
N LEU A 76 13.57 -8.15 12.46
CA LEU A 76 14.57 -9.03 11.87
C LEU A 76 14.76 -10.29 12.72
N ALA A 77 14.41 -11.44 12.14
CA ALA A 77 14.69 -12.76 12.69
C ALA A 77 16.04 -13.28 12.15
N ILE A 78 16.82 -13.92 13.02
CA ILE A 78 18.10 -14.55 12.66
C ILE A 78 18.11 -15.98 13.20
N GLU A 79 18.34 -16.94 12.32
CA GLU A 79 18.55 -18.35 12.68
C GLU A 79 20.02 -18.73 12.46
N ILE A 80 20.61 -19.43 13.43
CA ILE A 80 21.93 -20.06 13.29
C ILE A 80 21.80 -21.58 13.23
N ASP A 81 22.21 -22.13 12.09
CA ASP A 81 22.03 -23.56 11.82
C ASP A 81 23.35 -24.32 11.65
N GLY A 82 23.41 -25.49 12.28
CA GLY A 82 24.42 -26.49 12.00
C GLY A 82 23.83 -27.60 11.13
N LEU A 83 24.54 -28.02 10.08
CA LEU A 83 24.11 -29.09 9.18
C LEU A 83 23.72 -30.38 9.93
N GLY A 84 24.37 -30.65 11.08
CA GLY A 84 24.08 -31.80 11.92
C GLY A 84 22.65 -31.86 12.48
N LYS A 85 21.93 -30.73 12.61
CA LYS A 85 20.51 -30.73 13.01
C LYS A 85 19.63 -31.46 11.96
N MET A 86 20.07 -31.46 10.70
CA MET A 86 19.34 -31.98 9.54
C MET A 86 19.79 -33.38 9.11
N GLN A 87 20.78 -33.96 9.78
CA GLN A 87 21.35 -35.26 9.44
C GLN A 87 20.92 -36.34 10.43
N ASN A 88 20.74 -37.55 9.92
CA ASN A 88 20.66 -38.77 10.71
C ASN A 88 22.05 -39.12 11.28
N PRO A 89 22.17 -40.06 12.24
CA PRO A 89 23.48 -40.49 12.76
C PRO A 89 24.44 -41.01 11.69
N ASN A 90 23.92 -41.56 10.59
CA ASN A 90 24.68 -42.00 9.42
C ASN A 90 24.99 -40.87 8.41
N GLN A 91 24.80 -39.61 8.80
CA GLN A 91 25.03 -38.40 7.98
C GLN A 91 24.10 -38.22 6.75
N SER A 92 23.16 -39.14 6.52
CA SER A 92 22.10 -38.94 5.51
C SER A 92 21.14 -37.82 5.92
N ILE A 93 20.55 -37.14 4.94
CA ILE A 93 19.57 -36.07 5.21
C ILE A 93 18.31 -36.67 5.81
N ASN A 94 17.84 -36.09 6.92
CA ASN A 94 16.55 -36.41 7.49
C ASN A 94 15.47 -35.52 6.83
N HIS A 95 14.71 -36.10 5.90
CA HIS A 95 13.70 -35.39 5.13
C HIS A 95 12.53 -34.86 5.99
N ASP A 96 12.17 -35.52 7.08
CA ASP A 96 11.10 -35.06 7.97
C ASP A 96 11.53 -33.78 8.71
N ARG A 97 12.76 -33.76 9.24
CA ARG A 97 13.35 -32.55 9.84
C ARG A 97 13.47 -31.42 8.83
N TRP A 98 13.82 -31.75 7.59
CA TRP A 98 13.86 -30.78 6.49
C TRP A 98 12.51 -30.16 6.19
N ASN A 99 11.46 -30.98 6.05
CA ASN A 99 10.11 -30.49 5.77
C ASN A 99 9.52 -29.68 6.94
N ASP A 100 9.77 -30.11 8.18
CA ASP A 100 9.35 -29.36 9.37
C ASP A 100 10.10 -28.03 9.47
N LEU A 101 11.41 -27.99 9.18
CA LEU A 101 12.18 -26.74 9.06
C LEU A 101 11.54 -25.79 8.04
N LEU A 102 11.24 -26.25 6.82
CA LEU A 102 10.58 -25.43 5.77
C LEU A 102 9.21 -24.90 6.24
N THR A 103 8.43 -25.73 6.93
CA THR A 103 7.11 -25.35 7.43
C THR A 103 7.19 -24.26 8.51
N ARG A 104 8.14 -24.39 9.44
CA ARG A 104 8.37 -23.38 10.50
C ARG A 104 8.73 -22.01 9.93
N GLN A 105 9.45 -21.97 8.80
CA GLN A 105 9.84 -20.70 8.15
C GLN A 105 8.62 -19.94 7.64
N ASN A 106 7.73 -20.64 6.95
CA ASN A 106 6.51 -20.04 6.42
C ASN A 106 5.63 -19.52 7.56
N ALA A 107 5.54 -20.28 8.66
CA ALA A 107 4.82 -19.87 9.84
C ALA A 107 5.42 -18.60 10.48
N LEU A 108 6.75 -18.54 10.66
CA LEU A 108 7.45 -17.37 11.20
C LEU A 108 7.15 -16.12 10.38
N LEU A 109 7.37 -16.17 9.07
CA LEU A 109 7.19 -15.04 8.16
C LEU A 109 5.74 -14.55 8.15
N ARG A 110 4.78 -15.49 8.17
CA ARG A 110 3.34 -15.18 8.17
C ARG A 110 2.88 -14.56 9.48
N VAL A 111 3.36 -15.05 10.61
CA VAL A 111 2.88 -14.65 11.94
C VAL A 111 3.55 -13.38 12.41
N LEU A 112 4.88 -13.26 12.22
CA LEU A 112 5.65 -12.14 12.75
C LEU A 112 5.80 -10.98 11.75
N GLY A 113 5.63 -11.24 10.45
CA GLY A 113 5.82 -10.23 9.40
C GLY A 113 7.23 -9.66 9.40
N CYS A 114 8.24 -10.52 9.58
CA CYS A 114 9.64 -10.12 9.74
C CYS A 114 10.48 -10.51 8.52
N MET A 115 11.65 -9.88 8.37
CA MET A 115 12.72 -10.44 7.55
C MET A 115 13.39 -11.61 8.28
N LEU A 116 13.90 -12.58 7.54
CA LEU A 116 14.62 -13.73 8.11
C LEU A 116 15.97 -13.91 7.43
N LEU A 117 17.04 -13.80 8.21
CA LEU A 117 18.40 -14.12 7.79
C LEU A 117 18.87 -15.42 8.43
N ARG A 118 19.65 -16.20 7.69
CA ARG A 118 20.14 -17.50 8.16
C ARG A 118 21.61 -17.66 7.92
N TYR A 119 22.30 -18.16 8.93
CA TYR A 119 23.72 -18.41 8.85
C TYR A 119 24.05 -19.83 9.26
N SER A 120 24.74 -20.55 8.38
CA SER A 120 25.37 -21.79 8.82
C SER A 120 26.51 -21.45 9.80
N ASN A 121 26.81 -22.36 10.72
CA ASN A 121 27.99 -22.21 11.59
C ASN A 121 29.26 -21.93 10.80
N LYS A 122 29.43 -22.59 9.65
CA LYS A 122 30.57 -22.38 8.76
C LYS A 122 30.61 -20.95 8.20
N THR A 123 29.46 -20.40 7.82
CA THR A 123 29.37 -19.08 7.20
C THR A 123 29.76 -18.00 8.19
N TRP A 124 29.10 -17.91 9.34
CA TRP A 124 29.36 -16.79 10.26
C TRP A 124 30.72 -16.88 10.95
N LEU A 125 31.26 -18.08 11.16
CA LEU A 125 32.61 -18.27 11.71
C LEU A 125 33.70 -17.82 10.73
N ASN A 126 33.56 -18.10 9.44
CA ASN A 126 34.61 -17.82 8.45
C ASN A 126 34.41 -16.49 7.71
N GLU A 127 33.18 -16.00 7.63
CA GLU A 127 32.77 -14.84 6.83
C GLU A 127 32.05 -13.80 7.70
N SER A 128 32.50 -13.61 8.94
CA SER A 128 31.88 -12.70 9.92
C SER A 128 31.66 -11.28 9.40
N LYS A 129 32.60 -10.74 8.60
CA LYS A 129 32.44 -9.42 7.96
C LYS A 129 31.26 -9.35 7.00
N PHE A 130 31.05 -10.41 6.21
CA PHE A 130 29.91 -10.51 5.29
C PHE A 130 28.61 -10.56 6.08
N VAL A 131 28.54 -11.40 7.11
CA VAL A 131 27.36 -11.52 7.99
C VAL A 131 27.03 -10.19 8.67
N ILE A 132 28.03 -9.51 9.23
CA ILE A 132 27.87 -8.18 9.83
C ILE A 132 27.33 -7.19 8.79
N HIS A 133 27.88 -7.17 7.58
CA HIS A 133 27.45 -6.26 6.53
C HIS A 133 26.01 -6.53 6.06
N GLU A 134 25.62 -7.80 5.91
CA GLU A 134 24.28 -8.18 5.49
C GLU A 134 23.23 -7.77 6.53
N ILE A 135 23.45 -8.11 7.81
CA ILE A 135 22.55 -7.71 8.89
C ILE A 135 22.42 -6.18 8.94
N ARG A 136 23.53 -5.45 8.83
CA ARG A 136 23.52 -3.98 8.81
C ARG A 136 22.69 -3.42 7.66
N SER A 137 22.91 -3.95 6.46
CA SER A 137 22.22 -3.50 5.26
C SER A 137 20.71 -3.71 5.39
N GLU A 138 20.29 -4.82 5.97
CA GLU A 138 18.88 -5.11 6.21
C GLU A 138 18.27 -4.19 7.28
N LEU A 139 18.96 -3.94 8.40
CA LEU A 139 18.49 -3.02 9.45
C LEU A 139 18.29 -1.60 8.90
N LEU A 140 19.28 -1.09 8.15
CA LEU A 140 19.23 0.24 7.53
C LEU A 140 18.12 0.34 6.48
N LYS A 141 17.92 -0.73 5.70
CA LYS A 141 16.83 -0.80 4.73
C LYS A 141 15.46 -0.72 5.41
N GLN A 142 15.25 -1.51 6.47
CA GLN A 142 13.98 -1.48 7.22
C GLN A 142 13.72 -0.10 7.83
N GLU A 143 14.74 0.51 8.44
CA GLU A 143 14.63 1.86 9.02
C GLU A 143 14.27 2.91 7.96
N PHE A 144 14.89 2.84 6.78
CA PHE A 144 14.59 3.74 5.66
C PHE A 144 13.18 3.52 5.08
N ASP A 145 12.77 2.27 4.92
CA ASP A 145 11.43 1.93 4.43
C ASP A 145 10.35 2.40 5.42
N TYR A 146 10.62 2.27 6.72
CA TYR A 146 9.75 2.74 7.79
C TYR A 146 9.61 4.27 7.80
N SER A 147 10.72 5.01 7.82
CA SER A 147 10.68 6.48 7.81
C SER A 147 9.97 7.02 6.57
N SER A 148 10.27 6.47 5.40
CA SER A 148 9.58 6.80 4.15
C SER A 148 8.07 6.57 4.23
N ALA A 149 7.65 5.48 4.87
CA ALA A 149 6.23 5.16 5.06
C ALA A 149 5.55 6.10 6.07
N VAL A 150 6.24 6.48 7.15
CA VAL A 150 5.75 7.45 8.14
C VAL A 150 5.53 8.81 7.49
N GLU A 151 6.52 9.34 6.77
CA GLU A 151 6.37 10.62 6.06
C GLU A 151 5.23 10.61 5.04
N ALA A 152 5.06 9.48 4.32
CA ALA A 152 3.97 9.35 3.36
C ALA A 152 2.59 9.33 4.03
N ARG A 153 2.47 8.76 5.24
CA ARG A 153 1.24 8.79 6.04
C ARG A 153 0.94 10.20 6.53
N GLU A 154 1.93 10.90 7.07
CA GLU A 154 1.77 12.29 7.53
C GLU A 154 1.35 13.23 6.38
N ARG A 155 1.92 13.06 5.18
CA ARG A 155 1.50 13.83 3.99
C ARG A 155 0.05 13.57 3.62
N ARG A 156 -0.39 12.31 3.66
CA ARG A 156 -1.79 11.95 3.37
C ARG A 156 -2.75 12.48 4.43
N GLU A 157 -2.38 12.43 5.70
CA GLU A 157 -3.19 12.96 6.80
C GLU A 157 -3.40 14.48 6.66
N LYS A 158 -2.36 15.22 6.27
CA LYS A 158 -2.49 16.64 5.91
C LYS A 158 -3.44 16.85 4.73
N GLU A 159 -3.31 16.06 3.67
CA GLU A 159 -4.19 16.16 2.50
C GLU A 159 -5.66 15.87 2.86
N ILE A 160 -5.91 14.87 3.71
CA ILE A 160 -7.25 14.54 4.23
C ILE A 160 -7.80 15.72 5.03
N THR A 161 -7.00 16.27 5.95
CA THR A 161 -7.38 17.42 6.79
C THR A 161 -7.72 18.64 5.93
N ASP A 162 -6.94 18.91 4.88
CA ASP A 162 -7.20 20.01 3.95
C ASP A 162 -8.49 19.80 3.14
N LYS A 163 -8.76 18.55 2.73
CA LYS A 163 -10.02 18.20 2.05
C LYS A 163 -11.22 18.36 3.00
N ASP A 164 -11.11 17.92 4.24
CA ASP A 164 -12.18 18.06 5.24
C ASP A 164 -12.50 19.53 5.53
N ARG A 165 -11.47 20.39 5.61
CA ARG A 165 -11.65 21.85 5.72
C ARG A 165 -12.42 22.42 4.53
N LYS A 166 -12.02 22.08 3.29
CA LYS A 166 -12.72 22.55 2.07
C LYS A 166 -14.19 22.10 2.03
N ILE A 167 -14.47 20.88 2.47
CA ILE A 167 -15.83 20.36 2.58
C ILE A 167 -16.64 21.19 3.59
N ALA A 168 -16.06 21.51 4.75
CA ALA A 168 -16.71 22.35 5.74
C ALA A 168 -17.00 23.76 5.22
N ASP A 169 -16.04 24.39 4.55
CA ASP A 169 -16.20 25.72 3.95
C ASP A 169 -17.32 25.72 2.88
N PHE A 170 -17.35 24.70 2.02
CA PHE A 170 -18.40 24.54 1.01
C PHE A 170 -19.78 24.31 1.65
N ALA A 171 -19.87 23.49 2.69
CA ALA A 171 -21.11 23.25 3.42
C ALA A 171 -21.65 24.53 4.07
N GLN A 172 -20.77 25.37 4.62
CA GLN A 172 -21.14 26.66 5.19
C GLN A 172 -21.62 27.63 4.11
N ALA A 173 -20.89 27.75 2.99
CA ALA A 173 -21.30 28.61 1.86
C ALA A 173 -22.67 28.20 1.30
N ALA A 174 -22.94 26.90 1.16
CA ALA A 174 -24.25 26.40 0.74
C ALA A 174 -25.36 26.78 1.71
N LYS A 175 -25.11 26.70 3.03
CA LYS A 175 -26.06 27.11 4.08
C LYS A 175 -26.37 28.60 4.02
N ASP A 176 -25.35 29.44 3.80
CA ASP A 176 -25.51 30.88 3.68
C ASP A 176 -26.32 31.24 2.43
N HIS A 177 -26.07 30.57 1.31
CA HIS A 177 -26.84 30.74 0.06
C HIS A 177 -28.30 30.31 0.21
N ILE A 178 -28.58 29.18 0.87
CA ILE A 178 -29.96 28.76 1.15
C ILE A 178 -30.68 29.80 2.01
N SER A 179 -29.99 30.37 3.00
CA SER A 179 -30.57 31.39 3.89
C SER A 179 -30.87 32.70 3.16
N SER A 180 -30.02 33.13 2.23
CA SER A 180 -30.25 34.34 1.42
C SER A 180 -31.41 34.17 0.43
N VAL A 181 -31.52 33.00 -0.22
CA VAL A 181 -32.66 32.68 -1.10
C VAL A 181 -33.94 32.63 -0.29
N ALA A 182 -33.95 32.01 0.89
CA ALA A 182 -35.13 31.98 1.76
C ALA A 182 -35.56 33.38 2.22
N ALA A 183 -34.62 34.30 2.46
CA ALA A 183 -34.91 35.68 2.82
C ALA A 183 -35.39 36.55 1.65
N GLY A 184 -35.00 36.21 0.41
CA GLY A 184 -35.38 36.92 -0.82
C GLY A 184 -36.74 36.52 -1.40
N VAL A 185 -37.38 35.45 -0.90
CA VAL A 185 -38.74 35.09 -1.30
C VAL A 185 -39.74 36.01 -0.60
N SER A 186 -39.91 37.22 -1.14
CA SER A 186 -41.11 38.04 -0.92
C SER A 186 -42.22 37.54 -1.84
N LEU A 187 -43.38 37.27 -1.23
CA LEU A 187 -44.61 36.81 -1.88
C LEU A 187 -45.04 37.77 -3.00
N ASP A 188 -44.83 37.39 -4.26
CA ASP A 188 -45.73 37.81 -5.35
C ASP A 188 -45.91 36.67 -6.36
N VAL A 189 -47.12 36.11 -6.36
CA VAL A 189 -47.48 34.85 -7.00
C VAL A 189 -47.93 35.11 -8.44
N SER A 190 -46.96 35.26 -9.36
CA SER A 190 -47.18 34.99 -10.79
C SER A 190 -45.92 34.82 -11.66
N SER A 191 -44.70 35.02 -11.15
CA SER A 191 -43.44 34.76 -11.90
C SER A 191 -42.57 33.62 -11.32
N ALA A 192 -43.04 32.95 -10.27
CA ALA A 192 -42.21 32.12 -9.39
C ALA A 192 -41.97 30.66 -9.86
N GLU A 193 -42.63 30.16 -10.90
CA GLU A 193 -42.47 28.75 -11.32
C GLU A 193 -41.19 28.49 -12.11
N ALA A 194 -40.79 29.40 -12.99
CA ALA A 194 -39.55 29.27 -13.77
C ALA A 194 -38.31 29.36 -12.86
N GLU A 195 -38.33 30.29 -11.90
CA GLU A 195 -37.25 30.50 -10.94
C GLU A 195 -37.16 29.33 -9.94
N ARG A 196 -38.30 28.81 -9.44
CA ARG A 196 -38.34 27.57 -8.64
C ARG A 196 -37.77 26.38 -9.39
N THR A 197 -38.06 26.24 -10.68
CA THR A 197 -37.55 25.13 -11.49
C THR A 197 -36.04 25.23 -11.69
N SER A 198 -35.51 26.45 -11.84
CA SER A 198 -34.07 26.71 -11.91
C SER A 198 -33.38 26.37 -10.59
N ILE A 199 -33.91 26.85 -9.47
CA ILE A 199 -33.38 26.59 -8.12
C ILE A 199 -33.46 25.10 -7.77
N GLN A 200 -34.54 24.41 -8.14
CA GLN A 200 -34.65 22.95 -7.93
C GLN A 200 -33.63 22.16 -8.75
N LYS A 201 -33.34 22.58 -9.98
CA LYS A 201 -32.27 21.95 -10.80
C LYS A 201 -30.89 22.17 -10.17
N GLU A 202 -30.63 23.37 -9.67
CA GLU A 202 -29.36 23.70 -9.03
C GLU A 202 -29.17 22.93 -7.71
N LEU A 203 -30.22 22.82 -6.88
CA LEU A 203 -30.22 21.97 -5.69
C LEU A 203 -30.01 20.50 -6.02
N ALA A 204 -30.62 19.98 -7.09
CA ALA A 204 -30.40 18.61 -7.53
C ALA A 204 -28.95 18.38 -7.98
N LEU A 205 -28.33 19.36 -8.64
CA LEU A 205 -26.92 19.30 -9.06
C LEU A 205 -25.97 19.30 -7.86
N ILE A 206 -26.18 20.20 -6.90
CA ILE A 206 -25.39 20.28 -5.67
C ILE A 206 -25.54 18.99 -4.85
N THR A 207 -26.76 18.46 -4.74
CA THR A 207 -27.04 17.19 -4.05
C THR A 207 -26.32 16.03 -4.71
N LYS A 208 -26.29 15.99 -6.06
CA LYS A 208 -25.55 14.98 -6.81
C LYS A 208 -24.04 15.08 -6.56
N GLN A 209 -23.48 16.29 -6.54
CA GLN A 209 -22.07 16.51 -6.24
C GLN A 209 -21.70 16.08 -4.81
N LEU A 210 -22.55 16.38 -3.82
CA LEU A 210 -22.38 15.94 -2.44
C LEU A 210 -22.42 14.41 -2.31
N LEU A 211 -23.34 13.74 -3.01
CA LEU A 211 -23.41 12.27 -3.04
C LEU A 211 -22.16 11.65 -3.65
N THR A 212 -21.66 12.19 -4.77
CA THR A 212 -20.43 11.69 -5.40
C THR A 212 -19.21 11.86 -4.50
N LEU A 213 -19.07 13.01 -3.84
CA LEU A 213 -17.97 13.26 -2.89
C LEU A 213 -18.06 12.36 -1.66
N SER A 214 -19.27 12.09 -1.17
CA SER A 214 -19.51 11.17 -0.06
C SER A 214 -19.16 9.72 -0.43
N GLU A 215 -19.51 9.27 -1.63
CA GLU A 215 -19.17 7.93 -2.13
C GLU A 215 -17.67 7.75 -2.34
N GLU A 216 -16.97 8.77 -2.87
CA GLU A 216 -15.52 8.75 -3.04
C GLU A 216 -14.80 8.71 -1.67
N SER A 217 -15.28 9.50 -0.70
CA SER A 217 -14.79 9.48 0.68
C SER A 217 -15.04 8.14 1.39
N ASN A 218 -16.19 7.50 1.14
CA ASN A 218 -16.49 6.19 1.71
C ASN A 218 -15.66 5.06 1.07
N LYS A 219 -15.39 5.12 -0.24
CA LYS A 219 -14.53 4.14 -0.93
C LYS A 219 -13.09 4.19 -0.44
N SER A 220 -12.56 5.37 -0.13
CA SER A 220 -11.22 5.50 0.45
C SER A 220 -11.15 4.89 1.86
N ARG A 221 -12.16 5.16 2.72
CA ARG A 221 -12.28 4.55 4.07
C ARG A 221 -12.47 3.03 4.05
N LEU A 222 -13.23 2.48 3.09
CA LEU A 222 -13.47 1.03 2.96
C LEU A 222 -12.23 0.25 2.50
N SER A 223 -11.25 0.89 1.85
CA SER A 223 -9.98 0.24 1.52
C SER A 223 -9.08 -0.01 2.74
N GLU A 224 -9.35 0.67 3.86
CA GLU A 224 -8.59 0.56 5.11
C GLU A 224 -9.26 -0.30 6.19
N SER A 225 -10.55 -0.65 6.09
CA SER A 225 -11.24 -1.40 7.15
C SER A 225 -11.20 -2.91 6.94
N ARG A 226 -10.10 -3.55 7.38
CA ARG A 226 -10.19 -4.87 8.01
C ARG A 226 -10.17 -4.66 9.52
N LYS A 227 -11.37 -4.51 10.09
CA LYS A 227 -11.79 -4.62 11.52
C LYS A 227 -12.24 -3.28 12.15
N ILE A 228 -13.56 -3.17 12.35
CA ILE A 228 -14.36 -2.60 13.48
C ILE A 228 -15.62 -1.86 12.93
N PRO A 229 -16.82 -2.05 13.53
CA PRO A 229 -18.10 -1.69 12.89
C PRO A 229 -18.59 -0.26 13.19
N LEU A 230 -19.26 0.31 12.18
CA LEU A 230 -20.43 1.20 12.21
C LEU A 230 -20.50 2.32 13.28
N ILE A 231 -20.25 3.58 12.87
CA ILE A 231 -21.00 4.74 13.38
C ILE A 231 -21.37 5.64 12.19
N VAL A 232 -22.60 5.47 11.73
CA VAL A 232 -23.32 6.34 10.81
C VAL A 232 -23.91 7.48 11.64
N PHE A 233 -23.30 8.67 11.65
CA PHE A 233 -23.82 9.82 12.42
C PHE A 233 -24.04 11.10 11.62
N VAL A 234 -24.05 11.03 10.29
CA VAL A 234 -24.29 12.24 9.46
C VAL A 234 -25.56 12.15 8.60
N SER A 235 -26.18 10.97 8.46
CA SER A 235 -27.43 10.81 7.69
C SER A 235 -28.71 11.18 8.45
N VAL A 236 -28.66 11.38 9.77
CA VAL A 236 -29.86 11.66 10.60
C VAL A 236 -30.23 13.14 10.61
N LEU A 237 -29.30 14.07 10.35
CA LEU A 237 -29.59 15.51 10.37
C LEU A 237 -30.30 16.04 9.11
N ILE A 238 -30.32 15.27 8.01
CA ILE A 238 -30.92 15.70 6.73
C ILE A 238 -32.39 15.26 6.61
N THR A 239 -32.83 14.22 7.32
CA THR A 239 -34.24 13.76 7.26
C THR A 239 -35.16 14.45 8.25
N SER A 240 -34.64 15.09 9.31
CA SER A 240 -35.46 15.84 10.28
C SER A 240 -35.84 17.25 9.81
N ALA A 241 -35.20 17.79 8.76
CA ALA A 241 -35.49 19.12 8.23
C ALA A 241 -36.56 19.11 7.11
N THR A 242 -36.86 17.96 6.49
CA THR A 242 -37.84 17.86 5.39
C THR A 242 -39.26 17.50 5.86
N ILE A 243 -39.43 16.96 7.06
CA ILE A 243 -40.74 16.51 7.57
C ILE A 243 -41.56 17.67 8.17
N GLY A 244 -40.92 18.77 8.60
CA GLY A 244 -41.62 19.91 9.21
C GLY A 244 -42.39 20.84 8.26
N PHE A 245 -42.20 20.72 6.94
CA PHE A 245 -42.80 21.64 5.97
C PHE A 245 -43.90 21.02 5.09
N PHE A 246 -44.11 19.69 5.16
CA PHE A 246 -44.94 18.95 4.19
C PHE A 246 -46.29 18.42 4.74
N MET A 247 -46.79 18.97 5.85
CA MET A 247 -48.06 18.55 6.47
C MET A 247 -48.94 19.75 6.83
N GLN A 248 -49.37 20.56 5.85
CA GLN A 248 -50.62 21.33 5.97
C GLN A 248 -51.12 21.84 4.60
N SER A 249 -51.92 21.02 3.90
CA SER A 249 -53.13 21.39 3.13
C SER A 249 -53.38 20.40 1.99
N ASN A 250 -54.19 19.39 2.30
CA ASN A 250 -54.96 18.60 1.33
C ASN A 250 -55.98 19.52 0.63
N SER A 251 -56.16 19.40 -0.69
CA SER A 251 -57.20 18.56 -1.29
C SER A 251 -57.32 18.77 -2.82
N GLN A 252 -57.18 17.65 -3.53
CA GLN A 252 -57.49 17.31 -4.94
C GLN A 252 -58.91 17.76 -5.43
N PRO A 253 -59.27 17.73 -6.75
CA PRO A 253 -59.16 16.60 -7.73
C PRO A 253 -58.67 16.98 -9.14
N GLU A 254 -57.86 16.16 -9.85
CA GLU A 254 -58.12 14.90 -10.60
C GLU A 254 -58.32 15.16 -12.13
N LEU A 255 -57.93 14.16 -12.94
CA LEU A 255 -58.17 13.93 -14.39
C LEU A 255 -57.08 14.47 -15.35
N ALA A 256 -56.57 13.73 -16.33
CA ALA A 256 -56.74 12.34 -16.72
C ALA A 256 -55.57 11.94 -17.65
N VAL A 257 -55.17 10.67 -17.54
CA VAL A 257 -54.80 9.72 -18.62
C VAL A 257 -54.48 10.33 -20.00
N SER A 258 -53.28 10.06 -20.54
CA SER A 258 -53.12 9.07 -21.63
C SER A 258 -51.74 9.13 -22.28
N THR A 259 -51.18 7.92 -22.40
CA THR A 259 -50.15 7.43 -23.31
C THR A 259 -49.78 8.28 -24.54
N ARG A 260 -48.48 8.36 -24.84
CA ARG A 260 -47.83 7.60 -25.94
C ARG A 260 -46.34 7.93 -26.07
N TYR A 261 -45.58 6.87 -26.26
CA TYR A 261 -44.21 6.88 -26.77
C TYR A 261 -44.18 7.41 -28.20
N VAL A 262 -43.30 8.39 -28.46
CA VAL A 262 -42.77 8.66 -29.80
C VAL A 262 -41.25 8.78 -29.66
N THR A 263 -40.56 7.99 -30.47
CA THR A 263 -39.11 7.90 -30.63
C THR A 263 -38.49 9.22 -31.12
N PRO A 264 -37.21 9.49 -30.81
CA PRO A 264 -36.50 10.69 -31.26
C PRO A 264 -36.02 10.55 -32.71
N PRO A 265 -35.96 11.64 -33.49
CA PRO A 265 -35.09 11.69 -34.65
C PRO A 265 -33.69 12.17 -34.25
N ALA A 266 -32.69 11.53 -34.86
CA ALA A 266 -31.29 11.90 -34.84
C ALA A 266 -31.06 13.24 -35.58
N SER A 267 -30.06 14.01 -35.15
CA SER A 267 -28.82 14.29 -35.90
C SER A 267 -28.17 15.60 -35.46
N ASP A 268 -26.85 15.50 -35.23
CA ASP A 268 -25.80 16.45 -35.56
C ASP A 268 -25.78 17.84 -34.90
N SER A 269 -24.68 18.15 -34.21
CA SER A 269 -23.54 18.79 -34.88
C SER A 269 -22.42 19.16 -33.90
N ASN A 270 -21.21 19.04 -34.42
CA ASN A 270 -19.95 19.44 -33.81
C ASN A 270 -19.95 20.90 -33.34
N THR A 271 -19.37 21.17 -32.17
CA THR A 271 -18.65 22.43 -31.94
C THR A 271 -17.48 22.16 -30.99
N SER A 272 -16.30 22.02 -31.60
CA SER A 272 -15.01 22.28 -30.98
C SER A 272 -14.83 23.80 -30.90
N LEU A 273 -14.36 24.32 -29.76
CA LEU A 273 -13.22 25.25 -29.66
C LEU A 273 -13.04 25.70 -28.20
N GLY A 274 -11.81 25.64 -27.69
CA GLY A 274 -11.41 26.34 -26.46
C GLY A 274 -10.34 25.64 -25.63
N ALA A 275 -9.17 25.37 -26.21
CA ALA A 275 -7.99 24.86 -25.51
C ALA A 275 -7.50 25.85 -24.42
N SER A 276 -7.22 25.34 -23.22
CA SER A 276 -6.30 25.97 -22.27
C SER A 276 -5.03 25.15 -22.19
N ASN A 277 -3.93 25.77 -22.63
CA ASN A 277 -2.57 25.26 -22.53
C ASN A 277 -2.12 25.20 -21.06
N VAL A 278 -2.32 24.04 -20.44
CA VAL A 278 -1.45 23.54 -19.35
C VAL A 278 -0.48 22.58 -20.03
N PRO A 279 0.82 22.53 -19.70
CA PRO A 279 1.66 21.43 -20.14
C PRO A 279 1.18 20.17 -19.40
N VAL A 280 0.16 19.53 -19.96
CA VAL A 280 -0.32 18.21 -19.54
C VAL A 280 0.79 17.25 -19.91
N THR A 281 1.48 16.75 -18.90
CA THR A 281 2.29 15.55 -19.11
C THR A 281 1.31 14.39 -19.13
N ASP A 282 0.99 13.94 -20.34
CA ASP A 282 -0.11 13.03 -20.66
C ASP A 282 0.30 11.58 -20.30
N TYR A 283 0.19 11.24 -19.02
CA TYR A 283 0.50 9.92 -18.50
C TYR A 283 -0.79 9.17 -18.16
N LEU A 284 -0.96 7.98 -18.72
CA LEU A 284 -2.10 7.10 -18.42
C LEU A 284 -1.80 6.24 -17.18
N SER A 285 -2.83 5.83 -16.45
CA SER A 285 -2.66 4.85 -15.37
C SER A 285 -2.42 3.45 -15.96
N THR A 286 -1.55 2.64 -15.34
CA THR A 286 -1.38 1.22 -15.72
C THR A 286 -2.68 0.42 -15.68
N THR A 287 -3.69 0.84 -14.90
CA THR A 287 -5.03 0.22 -14.91
C THR A 287 -5.77 0.39 -16.23
N GLU A 288 -5.38 1.38 -17.05
CA GLU A 288 -6.06 1.72 -18.31
C GLU A 288 -5.46 1.01 -19.51
N ALA A 289 -4.29 0.38 -19.36
CA ALA A 289 -3.50 -0.17 -20.46
C ALA A 289 -4.24 -1.14 -21.39
N ASN A 290 -5.21 -1.91 -20.88
CA ASN A 290 -6.03 -2.80 -21.71
C ASN A 290 -6.82 -2.06 -22.80
N ARG A 291 -7.22 -0.80 -22.55
CA ARG A 291 -7.99 0.02 -23.50
C ARG A 291 -7.10 0.69 -24.56
N HIS A 292 -5.79 0.66 -24.37
CA HIS A 292 -4.80 1.35 -25.20
C HIS A 292 -3.78 0.37 -25.82
N VAL A 293 -4.14 -0.91 -25.92
CA VAL A 293 -3.29 -1.91 -26.60
C VAL A 293 -3.11 -1.51 -28.07
N GLY A 294 -1.86 -1.48 -28.53
CA GLY A 294 -1.45 -1.02 -29.86
C GLY A 294 -1.01 0.45 -29.88
N GLU A 295 -1.20 1.20 -28.80
CA GLU A 295 -0.77 2.60 -28.71
C GLU A 295 0.61 2.71 -28.07
N LYS A 296 1.40 3.68 -28.54
CA LYS A 296 2.63 4.12 -27.87
C LYS A 296 2.31 5.28 -26.94
N THR A 297 2.45 5.05 -25.64
CA THR A 297 2.10 6.02 -24.60
C THR A 297 2.97 5.80 -23.36
N THR A 298 2.80 6.65 -22.35
CA THR A 298 3.46 6.49 -21.05
C THR A 298 2.46 6.06 -19.99
N LEU A 299 2.74 4.95 -19.32
CA LEU A 299 1.92 4.41 -18.25
C LEU A 299 2.61 4.56 -16.90
N CYS A 300 1.93 5.14 -15.93
CA CYS A 300 2.40 5.25 -14.55
C CYS A 300 1.69 4.25 -13.65
N GLY A 301 2.46 3.51 -12.85
CA GLY A 301 1.93 2.57 -11.87
C GLY A 301 2.97 2.18 -10.84
N ARG A 302 2.57 1.38 -9.85
CA ARG A 302 3.50 0.90 -8.82
C ARG A 302 4.07 -0.46 -9.19
N ILE A 303 5.40 -0.60 -9.21
CA ILE A 303 6.04 -1.91 -9.38
C ILE A 303 5.85 -2.70 -8.08
N VAL A 304 5.09 -3.78 -8.08
CA VAL A 304 4.81 -4.57 -6.86
C VAL A 304 5.53 -5.92 -6.84
N GLN A 305 6.08 -6.36 -7.98
CA GLN A 305 6.90 -7.55 -8.08
C GLN A 305 7.91 -7.39 -9.22
N ILE A 306 9.17 -7.73 -8.94
CA ILE A 306 10.20 -7.90 -9.96
C ILE A 306 10.57 -9.38 -9.97
N ARG A 307 10.55 -10.00 -11.15
CA ARG A 307 10.93 -11.41 -11.33
C ARG A 307 12.01 -11.49 -12.39
N GLU A 308 13.19 -11.94 -11.99
CA GLU A 308 14.32 -12.15 -12.89
C GLU A 308 14.41 -13.63 -13.28
N THR A 309 14.83 -13.85 -14.53
CA THR A 309 15.16 -15.15 -15.11
C THR A 309 16.42 -14.95 -15.97
N ASP A 310 17.06 -16.02 -16.39
CA ASP A 310 18.27 -15.95 -17.24
C ASP A 310 18.04 -15.22 -18.57
N LYS A 311 16.77 -15.04 -18.99
CA LYS A 311 16.41 -14.44 -20.28
C LYS A 311 15.69 -13.09 -20.15
N VAL A 312 14.96 -12.88 -19.06
CA VAL A 312 14.00 -11.78 -18.91
C VAL A 312 13.91 -11.32 -17.47
N THR A 313 13.88 -10.00 -17.29
CA THR A 313 13.41 -9.34 -16.07
C THR A 313 11.99 -8.80 -16.30
N TYR A 314 11.05 -9.27 -15.49
CA TYR A 314 9.65 -8.84 -15.48
C TYR A 314 9.42 -7.82 -14.36
N LEU A 315 8.83 -6.67 -14.69
CA LEU A 315 8.35 -5.68 -13.74
C LEU A 315 6.81 -5.70 -13.75
N ASN A 316 6.18 -6.21 -12.70
CA ASN A 316 4.73 -6.33 -12.61
C ASN A 316 4.15 -5.13 -11.85
N PHE A 317 3.23 -4.42 -12.50
CA PHE A 317 2.60 -3.23 -11.97
C PHE A 317 1.27 -3.53 -11.26
N ASP A 318 1.03 -2.79 -10.18
CA ASP A 318 -0.14 -2.71 -9.27
C ASP A 318 -0.55 -4.00 -8.54
N LYS A 319 -0.36 -5.15 -9.18
CA LYS A 319 -0.64 -6.50 -8.66
C LYS A 319 0.48 -7.45 -9.11
N ALA A 320 0.81 -8.41 -8.26
CA ALA A 320 1.78 -9.45 -8.60
C ALA A 320 1.23 -10.38 -9.69
N TYR A 321 2.10 -11.10 -10.39
CA TYR A 321 1.69 -12.17 -11.30
C TYR A 321 0.80 -13.18 -10.57
N PRO A 322 -0.28 -13.69 -11.19
CA PRO A 322 -0.71 -13.50 -12.58
C PRO A 322 -1.67 -12.31 -12.82
N ASN A 323 -1.92 -11.50 -11.81
CA ASN A 323 -2.98 -10.49 -11.81
C ASN A 323 -2.50 -9.06 -12.09
N SER A 324 -1.26 -8.90 -12.56
CA SER A 324 -0.68 -7.60 -12.90
C SER A 324 -1.54 -6.85 -13.94
N THR A 325 -1.63 -5.52 -13.77
CA THR A 325 -2.35 -4.64 -14.69
C THR A 325 -1.57 -4.46 -15.99
N VAL A 326 -0.24 -4.31 -15.88
CA VAL A 326 0.73 -4.23 -16.97
C VAL A 326 2.02 -4.90 -16.53
N THR A 327 2.66 -5.65 -17.43
CA THR A 327 4.01 -6.16 -17.20
C THR A 327 5.00 -5.42 -18.10
N ALA A 328 6.04 -4.81 -17.53
CA ALA A 328 7.20 -4.38 -18.32
C ALA A 328 8.22 -5.51 -18.43
N VAL A 329 8.78 -5.69 -19.61
CA VAL A 329 9.72 -6.78 -19.93
C VAL A 329 11.04 -6.18 -20.37
N ILE A 330 12.12 -6.58 -19.70
CA ILE A 330 13.49 -6.25 -20.09
C ILE A 330 14.16 -7.57 -20.51
N TRP A 331 14.48 -7.71 -21.79
CA TRP A 331 15.24 -8.85 -22.29
C TRP A 331 16.70 -8.77 -21.81
N ASN A 332 17.36 -9.92 -21.62
CA ASN A 332 18.73 -9.99 -21.09
C ASN A 332 19.73 -9.12 -21.87
N GLU A 333 19.56 -8.98 -23.20
CA GLU A 333 20.38 -8.10 -24.04
C GLU A 333 20.30 -6.62 -23.65
N TYR A 334 19.21 -6.18 -23.02
CA TYR A 334 19.00 -4.81 -22.54
C TYR A 334 19.22 -4.66 -21.03
N ALA A 335 19.40 -5.75 -20.28
CA ALA A 335 19.46 -5.71 -18.80
C ALA A 335 20.52 -4.75 -18.25
N LYS A 336 21.66 -4.61 -18.94
CA LYS A 336 22.75 -3.68 -18.57
C LYS A 336 22.29 -2.21 -18.52
N ASN A 337 21.34 -1.82 -19.38
CA ASN A 337 20.81 -0.45 -19.45
C ASN A 337 19.96 -0.12 -18.20
N PHE A 338 19.47 -1.13 -17.49
CA PHE A 338 18.57 -0.99 -16.35
C PHE A 338 19.23 -1.40 -15.03
N SER A 339 20.53 -1.13 -14.90
CA SER A 339 21.27 -1.34 -13.64
C SER A 339 20.53 -0.69 -12.46
N GLY A 340 20.26 -1.48 -11.41
CA GLY A 340 19.52 -1.02 -10.23
C GLY A 340 17.99 -1.04 -10.35
N VAL A 341 17.41 -1.60 -11.43
CA VAL A 341 15.94 -1.73 -11.56
C VAL A 341 15.29 -2.49 -10.39
N ASN A 342 16.01 -3.44 -9.79
CA ASN A 342 15.56 -4.20 -8.61
C ASN A 342 15.30 -3.32 -7.37
N GLN A 343 15.90 -2.14 -7.31
CA GLN A 343 15.68 -1.17 -6.23
C GLN A 343 14.39 -0.35 -6.42
N LYS A 344 13.68 -0.54 -7.54
CA LYS A 344 12.43 0.17 -7.86
C LYS A 344 11.17 -0.57 -7.41
N ILE A 345 11.31 -1.70 -6.71
CA ILE A 345 10.18 -2.39 -6.07
C ILE A 345 9.43 -1.44 -5.10
N ASN A 346 8.11 -1.53 -5.09
CA ASN A 346 7.17 -0.65 -4.37
C ASN A 346 7.25 0.85 -4.70
N ARG A 347 7.95 1.26 -5.76
CA ARG A 347 7.96 2.64 -6.25
C ARG A 347 6.93 2.83 -7.37
N THR A 348 6.32 4.01 -7.40
CA THR A 348 5.57 4.47 -8.58
C THR A 348 6.56 4.89 -9.65
N VAL A 349 6.47 4.25 -10.81
CA VAL A 349 7.36 4.46 -11.94
C VAL A 349 6.50 4.60 -13.19
N CYS A 350 6.89 5.49 -14.09
CA CYS A 350 6.25 5.62 -15.38
C CYS A 350 7.11 4.92 -16.44
N ILE A 351 6.45 4.16 -17.31
CA ILE A 351 7.10 3.43 -18.40
C ILE A 351 6.55 3.90 -19.74
N GLU A 352 7.43 4.24 -20.66
CA GLU A 352 7.07 4.65 -22.01
C GLU A 352 7.30 3.51 -23.01
N GLY A 353 6.31 3.23 -23.84
CA GLY A 353 6.46 2.29 -24.93
C GLY A 353 5.13 1.92 -25.58
N GLU A 354 5.21 1.06 -26.57
CA GLU A 354 4.04 0.47 -27.21
C GLU A 354 3.42 -0.60 -26.29
N ILE A 355 2.11 -0.48 -26.04
CA ILE A 355 1.38 -1.45 -25.23
C ILE A 355 1.02 -2.65 -26.11
N SER A 356 1.79 -3.72 -26.00
CA SER A 356 1.51 -5.00 -26.66
C SER A 356 0.59 -5.89 -25.81
N SER A 357 -0.07 -6.88 -26.42
CA SER A 357 -0.82 -7.91 -25.67
C SER A 357 -0.09 -9.24 -25.72
N TYR A 358 0.19 -9.83 -24.56
CA TYR A 358 0.75 -11.18 -24.43
C TYR A 358 -0.19 -12.04 -23.60
N LYS A 359 -0.74 -13.11 -24.22
CA LYS A 359 -1.77 -13.98 -23.60
C LYS A 359 -2.95 -13.20 -23.01
N GLY A 360 -3.38 -12.13 -23.69
CA GLY A 360 -4.49 -11.27 -23.25
C GLY A 360 -4.16 -10.32 -22.09
N LYS A 361 -2.87 -10.10 -21.81
CA LYS A 361 -2.39 -9.15 -20.79
C LYS A 361 -1.53 -8.05 -21.42
N PRO A 362 -1.71 -6.77 -21.02
CA PRO A 362 -0.88 -5.68 -21.51
C PRO A 362 0.57 -5.83 -21.09
N GLN A 363 1.48 -5.56 -22.03
CA GLN A 363 2.91 -5.69 -21.85
C GLN A 363 3.66 -4.58 -22.60
N ILE A 364 4.70 -4.01 -21.98
CA ILE A 364 5.64 -3.08 -22.64
C ILE A 364 7.04 -3.68 -22.62
N THR A 365 7.74 -3.64 -23.75
CA THR A 365 9.18 -4.02 -23.80
C THR A 365 10.05 -2.77 -23.57
N LEU A 366 10.91 -2.82 -22.57
CA LEU A 366 11.86 -1.76 -22.25
C LEU A 366 13.23 -2.12 -22.84
N ARG A 367 13.79 -1.21 -23.62
CA ARG A 367 15.09 -1.36 -24.31
C ARG A 367 16.11 -0.36 -23.80
N ASP A 368 15.67 0.86 -23.51
CA ASP A 368 16.53 1.96 -23.04
C ASP A 368 16.10 2.51 -21.67
N ARG A 369 17.07 2.95 -20.87
CA ARG A 369 16.83 3.49 -19.52
C ARG A 369 15.88 4.69 -19.51
N ALA A 370 15.88 5.50 -20.57
CA ALA A 370 15.02 6.66 -20.74
C ALA A 370 13.53 6.32 -20.73
N GLN A 371 13.16 5.09 -21.14
CA GLN A 371 11.79 4.61 -21.11
C GLN A 371 11.27 4.36 -19.69
N LEU A 372 12.12 4.44 -18.66
CA LEU A 372 11.73 4.23 -17.26
C LEU A 372 11.90 5.54 -16.48
N ILE A 373 10.81 6.28 -16.34
CA ILE A 373 10.77 7.62 -15.75
C ILE A 373 10.43 7.49 -14.26
N THR A 374 11.33 7.92 -13.39
CA THR A 374 11.11 7.94 -11.94
C THR A 374 10.50 9.26 -11.52
N LYS A 375 9.33 9.22 -10.87
CA LYS A 375 8.72 10.38 -10.20
C LYS A 375 9.29 10.59 -8.80
#